data_AF-A0A1J0RD82-F1
#
_entry.id   AF-A0A1J0RD82-F1
#
_cell.length_a   1.000
_cell.length_b   1.000
_cell.length_c   1.000
_cell.angle_alpha   90.00
_cell.angle_beta   90.00
_cell.angle_gamma   90.00
#
_symmetry.space_group_name_H-M   'P 1'
#
loop_
_entity.id
_entity.type
_entity.pdbx_description
1 polymer ?
#
loop_
_entity_poly.entity_id
_entity_poly.type
_entity_poly.pdbx_seq_one_letter_code
_entity_poly.pdbx_strand_id
1 'polypeptide(L)'
;LVHDQSGGNTITGSGGTQECKLLVAHNSNGFSHASSQPAAFSILGGYLEIKNTDTPPTPADAAQLINLANENTKLWASAHDATAKILKHSDSRITNQTGKPSERSALSHAVQATIKKLGNTPEPNSASKTLAAIFEANEKEKIDEAEAELNSEIIPQGVAALTEDTPLGSIDNLQTLNDILTYYDWQVAEGIAKLKQDASINSKKHGTKQDCTTLEKPDCKPDMGCKYNETTKACKEDQKPAVAKTNQKTGKTDISVKCS
;
A
#
# COMPACT_ATOMS: atom_id res chain seq x y z
N LEU A 1 37.07 -3.60 3.31
CA LEU A 1 38.45 -3.38 2.82
C LEU A 1 38.87 -4.61 2.04
N VAL A 2 38.97 -4.51 0.71
CA VAL A 2 39.68 -5.53 -0.07
C VAL A 2 41.15 -5.15 0.02
N HIS A 3 41.92 -5.86 0.85
CA HIS A 3 43.36 -5.87 0.65
C HIS A 3 43.61 -6.78 -0.53
N ASP A 4 43.87 -6.19 -1.68
CA ASP A 4 44.56 -6.89 -2.73
C ASP A 4 45.91 -7.35 -2.16
N GLN A 5 46.03 -8.65 -1.88
CA GLN A 5 47.29 -9.30 -1.57
C GLN A 5 48.07 -9.63 -2.87
N SER A 6 47.97 -8.79 -3.91
CA SER A 6 48.86 -8.87 -5.07
C SER A 6 50.25 -8.37 -4.68
N GLY A 7 51.04 -9.30 -4.15
CA GLY A 7 52.48 -9.19 -4.07
C GLY A 7 53.00 -8.52 -2.80
N GLY A 8 53.53 -9.33 -1.89
CA GLY A 8 54.82 -9.12 -1.24
C GLY A 8 55.14 -7.80 -0.53
N ASN A 9 54.18 -6.90 -0.28
CA ASN A 9 54.45 -5.66 0.42
C ASN A 9 54.45 -5.91 1.93
N THR A 10 55.65 -6.17 2.45
CA THR A 10 55.95 -6.16 3.87
C THR A 10 55.57 -4.80 4.46
N ILE A 11 54.63 -4.77 5.41
CA ILE A 11 54.12 -3.54 6.08
C ILE A 11 55.25 -2.75 6.79
N THR A 12 56.38 -3.41 7.04
CA THR A 12 57.68 -2.82 7.34
C THR A 12 58.74 -3.64 6.62
N GLY A 13 59.63 -2.97 5.86
CA GLY A 13 60.77 -3.67 5.25
C GLY A 13 61.64 -4.25 6.36
N SER A 14 62.07 -5.51 6.23
CA SER A 14 63.05 -6.17 7.11
C SER A 14 64.47 -5.59 6.99
N GLY A 15 64.60 -4.42 6.36
CA GLY A 15 65.82 -3.71 6.01
C GLY A 15 65.57 -2.78 4.82
N GLY A 16 65.98 -1.51 4.92
CA GLY A 16 65.82 -0.47 3.89
C GLY A 16 65.92 0.94 4.49
N THR A 17 65.98 1.99 3.65
CA THR A 17 66.07 3.40 4.12
C THR A 17 64.73 3.99 4.57
N GLN A 18 63.63 3.26 4.39
CA GLN A 18 62.27 3.70 4.72
C GLN A 18 61.72 2.79 5.82
N GLU A 19 61.69 3.30 7.05
CA GLU A 19 61.24 2.58 8.24
C GLU A 19 60.04 3.31 8.87
N CYS A 20 59.04 2.54 9.31
CA CYS A 20 57.97 3.05 10.17
C CYS A 20 58.08 2.40 11.55
N LYS A 21 58.91 2.99 12.42
CA LYS A 21 59.21 2.45 13.76
C LYS A 21 57.96 2.26 14.63
N LEU A 22 56.88 3.00 14.36
CA LEU A 22 55.61 2.87 15.09
C LEU A 22 54.95 1.48 14.92
N LEU A 23 55.28 0.75 13.84
CA LEU A 23 54.61 -0.50 13.48
C LEU A 23 55.26 -1.76 14.08
N VAL A 24 56.37 -1.62 14.80
CA VAL A 24 57.09 -2.71 15.47
C VAL A 24 57.44 -2.26 16.89
N ALA A 25 57.11 -3.06 17.90
CA ALA A 25 57.33 -2.73 19.30
C ALA A 25 58.62 -3.34 19.87
N HIS A 26 59.60 -3.61 18.99
CA HIS A 26 60.91 -4.20 19.30
C HIS A 26 62.00 -3.12 19.42
N ASN A 27 63.09 -3.38 20.16
CA ASN A 27 64.16 -2.39 20.36
C ASN A 27 65.23 -2.32 19.26
N SER A 28 65.16 -3.20 18.25
CA SER A 28 66.07 -3.16 17.09
C SER A 28 65.57 -2.21 16.01
N ASN A 29 64.38 -2.47 15.46
CA ASN A 29 63.83 -1.75 14.31
C ASN A 29 62.47 -1.07 14.62
N GLY A 30 62.07 -1.07 15.89
CA GLY A 30 60.79 -0.54 16.35
C GLY A 30 60.91 0.76 17.13
N PHE A 31 59.80 1.20 17.72
CA PHE A 31 59.74 2.44 18.51
C PHE A 31 60.33 2.30 19.92
N SER A 32 60.60 1.08 20.37
CA SER A 32 61.17 0.80 21.68
C SER A 32 62.68 1.10 21.68
N HIS A 33 63.23 1.62 22.79
CA HIS A 33 64.64 2.01 22.87
C HIS A 33 65.52 0.99 23.60
N ALA A 34 65.35 0.82 24.92
CA ALA A 34 66.22 -0.03 25.74
C ALA A 34 65.81 -1.52 25.74
N SER A 35 64.52 -1.79 25.58
CA SER A 35 63.95 -3.14 25.55
C SER A 35 62.65 -3.13 24.78
N SER A 36 62.30 -4.23 24.13
CA SER A 36 60.99 -4.43 23.49
C SER A 36 59.82 -4.26 24.47
N GLN A 37 58.63 -3.98 23.95
CA GLN A 37 57.42 -3.95 24.78
C GLN A 37 57.15 -5.33 25.41
N PRO A 38 56.55 -5.40 26.60
CA PRO A 38 56.36 -6.67 27.31
C PRO A 38 55.42 -7.64 26.59
N ALA A 39 54.50 -7.13 25.75
CA ALA A 39 53.57 -7.93 24.96
C ALA A 39 53.23 -7.26 23.64
N ALA A 40 52.74 -8.05 22.68
CA ALA A 40 52.04 -7.54 21.51
C ALA A 40 50.74 -6.84 21.95
N PHE A 41 50.30 -5.86 21.16
CA PHE A 41 49.07 -5.13 21.45
C PHE A 41 48.35 -4.74 20.16
N SER A 42 47.03 -4.65 20.22
CA SER A 42 46.22 -4.29 19.06
C SER A 42 45.93 -2.79 19.02
N ILE A 43 45.92 -2.24 17.82
CA ILE A 43 45.48 -0.87 17.52
C ILE A 43 44.34 -0.90 16.50
N LEU A 44 43.76 0.27 16.21
CA LEU A 44 42.67 0.42 15.24
C LEU A 44 41.47 -0.49 15.55
N GLY A 45 41.10 -0.56 16.83
CA GLY A 45 40.01 -1.43 17.30
C GLY A 45 40.28 -2.90 17.00
N GLY A 46 41.49 -3.40 17.28
CA GLY A 46 41.79 -4.82 17.06
C GLY A 46 42.17 -5.18 15.63
N TYR A 47 42.11 -4.24 14.69
CA TYR A 47 42.40 -4.53 13.28
C TYR A 47 43.88 -4.82 13.03
N LEU A 48 44.81 -4.13 13.70
CA LEU A 48 46.23 -4.33 13.48
C LEU A 48 46.91 -4.71 14.79
N GLU A 49 47.58 -5.86 14.81
CA GLU A 49 48.41 -6.28 15.94
C GLU A 49 49.85 -5.81 15.75
N ILE A 50 50.32 -4.97 16.68
CA ILE A 50 51.72 -4.55 16.77
C ILE A 50 52.46 -5.59 17.61
N LYS A 51 53.47 -6.22 17.00
CA LYS A 51 54.25 -7.28 17.64
C LYS A 51 55.39 -6.71 18.46
N ASN A 52 55.68 -7.34 19.59
CA ASN A 52 56.86 -7.05 20.41
C ASN A 52 58.13 -7.78 19.95
N THR A 53 58.03 -8.59 18.90
CA THR A 53 59.16 -9.17 18.18
C THR A 53 59.48 -8.33 16.95
N ASP A 54 60.67 -8.54 16.37
CA ASP A 54 61.13 -7.84 15.17
C ASP A 54 60.45 -8.38 13.90
N THR A 55 59.11 -8.34 13.88
CA THR A 55 58.31 -8.84 12.77
C THR A 55 57.21 -7.84 12.41
N PRO A 56 56.81 -7.77 11.13
CA PRO A 56 55.75 -6.88 10.70
C PRO A 56 54.43 -7.12 11.44
N PRO A 57 53.59 -6.08 11.59
CA PRO A 57 52.29 -6.21 12.21
C PRO A 57 51.39 -7.15 11.39
N THR A 58 50.41 -7.76 12.05
CA THR A 58 49.46 -8.68 11.39
C THR A 58 48.06 -8.06 11.39
N PRO A 59 47.42 -7.88 10.23
CA PRO A 59 46.05 -7.43 10.16
C PRO A 59 45.11 -8.58 10.55
N ALA A 60 44.04 -8.27 11.26
CA ALA A 60 42.93 -9.17 11.51
C ALA A 60 42.14 -9.40 10.21
N ASP A 61 41.73 -10.65 9.99
CA ASP A 61 40.87 -10.98 8.85
C ASP A 61 39.40 -10.60 9.11
N ALA A 62 38.57 -10.64 8.06
CA ALA A 62 37.16 -10.28 8.16
C ALA A 62 36.38 -11.16 9.17
N ALA A 63 36.76 -12.44 9.33
CA ALA A 63 36.10 -13.31 10.29
C ALA A 63 36.42 -12.87 11.72
N GLN A 64 37.67 -12.51 12.03
CA GLN A 64 38.10 -11.99 13.34
C GLN A 64 37.51 -10.61 13.68
N LEU A 65 37.17 -9.81 12.66
CA LEU A 65 36.53 -8.51 12.85
C LEU A 65 35.01 -8.62 13.03
N ILE A 66 34.37 -9.70 12.55
CA ILE A 66 32.90 -9.82 12.48
C ILE A 66 32.41 -11.06 13.24
N ASN A 67 32.73 -12.26 12.77
CA ASN A 67 32.13 -13.52 13.22
C ASN A 67 32.82 -14.13 14.46
N LEU A 68 34.12 -13.86 14.62
CA LEU A 68 35.00 -14.36 15.68
C LEU A 68 35.52 -13.21 16.54
N ALA A 69 34.72 -12.15 16.66
CA ALA A 69 35.14 -10.94 17.35
C ALA A 69 35.43 -11.20 18.84
N ASN A 70 36.47 -10.55 19.34
CA ASN A 70 36.85 -10.54 20.75
C ASN A 70 36.75 -9.11 21.30
N GLU A 71 37.14 -8.91 22.56
CA GLU A 71 37.07 -7.58 23.19
C GLU A 71 37.81 -6.50 22.39
N ASN A 72 38.92 -6.82 21.73
CA ASN A 72 39.67 -5.86 20.92
C ASN A 72 38.94 -5.51 19.60
N THR A 73 38.27 -6.47 18.95
CA THR A 73 37.58 -6.28 17.65
C THR A 73 36.09 -6.01 17.76
N LYS A 74 35.53 -5.96 18.97
CA LYS A 74 34.10 -5.75 19.24
C LYS A 74 33.51 -4.52 18.56
N LEU A 75 34.28 -3.44 18.40
CA LEU A 75 33.85 -2.23 17.71
C LEU A 75 33.51 -2.49 16.24
N TRP A 76 34.31 -3.30 15.54
CA TRP A 76 34.05 -3.68 14.15
C TRP A 76 32.82 -4.56 14.01
N ALA A 77 32.69 -5.57 14.86
CA ALA A 77 31.52 -6.45 14.85
C ALA A 77 30.24 -5.67 15.13
N SER A 78 30.28 -4.74 16.11
CA SER A 78 29.15 -3.88 16.45
C SER A 78 28.76 -2.96 15.31
N ALA A 79 29.75 -2.32 14.66
CA ALA A 79 29.49 -1.47 13.50
C ALA A 79 28.93 -2.26 12.30
N HIS A 80 29.45 -3.47 12.05
CA HIS A 80 28.98 -4.35 11.00
C HIS A 80 27.53 -4.80 11.25
N ASP A 81 27.22 -5.27 12.46
CA ASP A 81 25.86 -5.68 12.85
C ASP A 81 24.87 -4.50 12.78
N ALA A 82 25.25 -3.33 13.28
CA ALA A 82 24.42 -2.13 13.19
C ALA A 82 24.12 -1.77 11.72
N THR A 83 25.13 -1.82 10.84
CA THR A 83 24.95 -1.52 9.41
C THR A 83 24.09 -2.58 8.72
N ALA A 84 24.24 -3.85 9.08
CA ALA A 84 23.43 -4.94 8.54
C ALA A 84 21.94 -4.82 8.92
N LYS A 85 21.65 -4.19 10.06
CA LYS A 85 20.27 -3.95 10.56
C LYS A 85 19.61 -2.70 9.99
N ILE A 86 20.35 -1.84 9.29
CA ILE A 86 19.76 -0.66 8.65
C ILE A 86 18.75 -1.15 7.60
N LEU A 87 17.51 -0.71 7.79
CA LEU A 87 16.42 -0.93 6.85
C LEU A 87 16.81 -0.38 5.48
N LYS A 88 16.82 -1.26 4.48
CA LYS A 88 17.02 -0.87 3.08
C LYS A 88 15.67 -0.49 2.49
N HIS A 89 15.67 0.39 1.49
CA HIS A 89 14.47 0.74 0.72
C HIS A 89 13.77 -0.48 0.09
N SER A 90 14.51 -1.58 -0.10
CA SER A 90 14.02 -2.86 -0.62
C SER A 90 13.53 -3.82 0.48
N ASP A 91 13.51 -3.41 1.75
CA ASP A 91 13.06 -4.27 2.85
C ASP A 91 11.54 -4.46 2.79
N SER A 92 11.09 -5.70 2.88
CA SER A 92 9.68 -6.08 2.73
C SER A 92 8.75 -5.43 3.76
N ARG A 93 9.29 -4.87 4.86
CA ARG A 93 8.53 -4.11 5.85
C ARG A 93 8.09 -2.73 5.35
N ILE A 94 8.77 -2.19 4.33
CA ILE A 94 8.52 -0.84 3.80
C ILE A 94 8.24 -0.82 2.29
N THR A 95 8.20 -1.99 1.65
CA THR A 95 7.80 -2.12 0.24
C THR A 95 6.43 -2.80 0.11
N ASN A 96 5.69 -2.45 -0.94
CA ASN A 96 4.47 -3.16 -1.29
C ASN A 96 4.73 -4.64 -1.62
N GLN A 97 3.76 -5.50 -1.32
CA GLN A 97 3.78 -6.89 -1.75
C GLN A 97 3.55 -6.96 -3.27
N THR A 98 4.28 -7.85 -3.94
CA THR A 98 4.18 -8.05 -5.39
C THR A 98 3.56 -9.41 -5.73
N GLY A 99 3.36 -9.69 -7.01
CA GLY A 99 2.73 -10.92 -7.49
C GLY A 99 1.22 -10.78 -7.65
N LYS A 100 0.53 -11.91 -7.82
CA LYS A 100 -0.92 -11.93 -8.06
C LYS A 100 -1.69 -11.54 -6.79
N PRO A 101 -2.96 -11.09 -6.89
CA PRO A 101 -3.74 -10.62 -5.75
C PRO A 101 -3.72 -11.57 -4.54
N SER A 102 -3.86 -12.89 -4.76
CA SER A 102 -3.86 -13.88 -3.68
C SER A 102 -2.50 -14.13 -3.02
N GLU A 103 -1.40 -13.72 -3.64
CA GLU A 103 -0.04 -13.83 -3.08
C GLU A 103 0.29 -12.63 -2.17
N ARG A 104 -0.44 -11.52 -2.31
CA ARG A 104 -0.35 -10.37 -1.41
C ARG A 104 -1.09 -10.70 -0.11
N SER A 105 -0.36 -11.21 0.89
CA SER A 105 -0.94 -11.68 2.15
C SER A 105 -1.73 -10.61 2.92
N ALA A 106 -1.30 -9.34 2.87
CA ALA A 106 -2.03 -8.24 3.50
C ALA A 106 -3.41 -8.03 2.85
N LEU A 107 -3.47 -8.07 1.52
CA LEU A 107 -4.70 -7.98 0.75
C LEU A 107 -5.63 -9.18 1.02
N SER A 108 -5.06 -10.39 1.04
CA SER A 108 -5.81 -11.61 1.37
C SER A 108 -6.39 -11.56 2.78
N HIS A 109 -5.63 -11.09 3.78
CA HIS A 109 -6.11 -10.93 5.15
C HIS A 109 -7.19 -9.87 5.26
N ALA A 110 -7.07 -8.74 4.55
CA ALA A 110 -8.09 -7.70 4.52
C ALA A 110 -9.43 -8.23 3.99
N VAL A 111 -9.40 -8.97 2.88
CA VAL A 111 -10.60 -9.60 2.32
C VAL A 111 -11.21 -10.61 3.28
N GLN A 112 -10.40 -11.47 3.92
CA GLN A 112 -10.92 -12.41 4.92
C GLN A 112 -11.57 -11.69 6.11
N ALA A 113 -10.97 -10.59 6.59
CA ALA A 113 -11.54 -9.80 7.67
C ALA A 113 -12.89 -9.18 7.27
N THR A 114 -13.01 -8.70 6.03
CA THR A 114 -14.27 -8.18 5.49
C THR A 114 -15.34 -9.26 5.36
N ILE A 115 -14.98 -10.45 4.84
CA ILE A 115 -15.90 -11.60 4.73
C ILE A 115 -16.45 -11.98 6.12
N LYS A 116 -15.57 -12.05 7.14
CA LYS A 116 -15.96 -12.33 8.53
C LYS A 116 -16.93 -11.27 9.08
N LYS A 117 -16.66 -9.98 8.82
CA LYS A 117 -17.55 -8.88 9.26
C LYS A 117 -18.95 -8.95 8.65
N LEU A 118 -19.07 -9.52 7.45
CA LEU A 118 -20.36 -9.72 6.77
C LEU A 118 -21.14 -10.95 7.29
N GLY A 119 -20.65 -11.61 8.35
CA GLY A 119 -21.32 -12.77 8.96
C GLY A 119 -21.06 -14.10 8.24
N ASN A 120 -20.14 -14.12 7.28
CA ASN A 120 -19.77 -15.34 6.56
C ASN A 120 -18.56 -16.01 7.21
N THR A 121 -18.64 -17.32 7.44
CA THR A 121 -17.45 -18.13 7.78
C THR A 121 -16.58 -18.27 6.53
N PRO A 122 -15.30 -17.83 6.55
CA PRO A 122 -14.46 -17.93 5.37
C PRO A 122 -14.19 -19.40 5.04
N GLU A 123 -14.74 -19.87 3.92
CA GLU A 123 -14.38 -21.16 3.35
C GLU A 123 -12.91 -21.16 2.90
N PRO A 124 -12.27 -22.34 2.78
CA PRO A 124 -10.97 -22.45 2.12
C PRO A 124 -10.99 -21.76 0.75
N ASN A 125 -9.96 -20.96 0.46
CA ASN A 125 -9.81 -20.19 -0.78
C ASN A 125 -10.87 -19.09 -1.04
N SER A 126 -11.76 -18.79 -0.10
CA SER A 126 -12.76 -17.71 -0.25
C SER A 126 -12.13 -16.36 -0.62
N ALA A 127 -11.03 -16.00 0.04
CA ALA A 127 -10.30 -14.76 -0.26
C ALA A 127 -9.79 -14.70 -1.70
N SER A 128 -9.20 -15.79 -2.20
CA SER A 128 -8.68 -15.86 -3.58
C SER A 128 -9.80 -15.73 -4.60
N LYS A 129 -10.93 -16.41 -4.38
CA LYS A 129 -12.13 -16.28 -5.23
C LYS A 129 -12.68 -14.86 -5.25
N THR A 130 -12.78 -14.22 -4.08
CA THR A 130 -13.24 -12.83 -3.96
C THR A 130 -12.28 -11.87 -4.66
N LEU A 131 -10.97 -12.05 -4.50
CA LEU A 131 -9.97 -11.22 -5.17
C LEU A 131 -10.04 -11.38 -6.70
N ALA A 132 -10.17 -12.61 -7.20
CA ALA A 132 -10.38 -12.85 -8.63
C ALA A 132 -11.68 -12.22 -9.14
N ALA A 133 -12.74 -12.14 -8.32
CA ALA A 133 -13.98 -11.47 -8.70
C ALA A 133 -13.85 -9.93 -8.71
N ILE A 134 -13.05 -9.36 -7.81
CA ILE A 134 -12.80 -7.91 -7.74
C ILE A 134 -11.90 -7.44 -8.89
N PHE A 135 -10.80 -8.16 -9.13
CA PHE A 135 -9.80 -7.82 -10.15
C PHE A 135 -10.03 -8.56 -11.47
N GLU A 136 -11.18 -9.19 -11.68
CA GLU A 136 -11.53 -10.03 -12.85
C GLU A 136 -10.72 -11.33 -13.03
N ALA A 137 -9.47 -11.39 -12.57
CA ALA A 137 -8.68 -12.61 -12.48
C ALA A 137 -7.64 -12.53 -11.34
N ASN A 138 -7.12 -13.69 -10.94
CA ASN A 138 -6.04 -13.77 -9.95
C ASN A 138 -4.66 -13.73 -10.63
N GLU A 139 -4.40 -12.66 -11.36
CA GLU A 139 -3.20 -12.45 -12.18
C GLU A 139 -2.54 -11.12 -11.79
N LYS A 140 -1.22 -11.02 -11.96
CA LYS A 140 -0.49 -9.80 -11.59
C LYS A 140 -0.93 -8.62 -12.45
N GLU A 141 -1.13 -8.89 -13.73
CA GLU A 141 -1.51 -7.92 -14.75
C GLU A 141 -2.83 -7.24 -14.39
N LYS A 142 -3.77 -7.98 -13.80
CA LYS A 142 -5.08 -7.44 -13.41
C LYS A 142 -5.06 -6.42 -12.28
N ILE A 143 -4.21 -6.63 -11.28
CA ILE A 143 -4.05 -5.63 -10.22
C ILE A 143 -3.24 -4.43 -10.72
N ASP A 144 -2.26 -4.65 -11.60
CA ASP A 144 -1.52 -3.55 -12.24
C ASP A 144 -2.43 -2.72 -13.17
N GLU A 145 -3.34 -3.35 -13.91
CA GLU A 145 -4.39 -2.70 -14.73
C GLU A 145 -5.32 -1.86 -13.86
N ALA A 146 -5.81 -2.39 -12.74
CA ALA A 146 -6.68 -1.66 -11.82
C ALA A 146 -5.95 -0.47 -11.16
N GLU A 147 -4.67 -0.64 -10.78
CA GLU A 147 -3.83 0.46 -10.28
C GLU A 147 -3.62 1.54 -11.37
N ALA A 148 -3.41 1.14 -12.63
CA ALA A 148 -3.25 2.07 -13.74
C ALA A 148 -4.54 2.85 -14.06
N GLU A 149 -5.69 2.17 -14.05
CA GLU A 149 -7.00 2.80 -14.23
C GLU A 149 -7.25 3.84 -13.12
N LEU A 150 -7.05 3.45 -11.86
CA LEU A 150 -7.15 4.35 -10.71
C LEU A 150 -6.23 5.58 -10.85
N ASN A 151 -4.99 5.36 -11.27
CA ASN A 151 -4.02 6.45 -11.46
C ASN A 151 -4.37 7.38 -12.63
N SER A 152 -5.14 6.90 -13.61
CA SER A 152 -5.58 7.69 -14.76
C SER A 152 -6.84 8.52 -14.49
N GLU A 153 -7.55 8.25 -13.40
CA GLU A 153 -8.76 8.97 -13.01
C GLU A 153 -8.47 10.47 -12.89
N ILE A 154 -9.23 11.30 -13.60
CA ILE A 154 -9.04 12.75 -13.62
C ILE A 154 -9.79 13.37 -12.43
N ILE A 155 -9.05 14.05 -11.57
CA ILE A 155 -9.59 14.90 -10.53
C ILE A 155 -9.83 16.30 -11.12
N PRO A 156 -11.08 16.78 -11.18
CA PRO A 156 -11.38 18.04 -11.85
C PRO A 156 -10.78 19.27 -11.15
N GLN A 157 -10.53 20.31 -11.94
CA GLN A 157 -10.19 21.63 -11.43
C GLN A 157 -11.17 22.09 -10.33
N GLY A 158 -10.62 22.70 -9.28
CA GLY A 158 -11.38 23.25 -8.15
C GLY A 158 -11.61 22.26 -7.01
N VAL A 159 -11.51 20.94 -7.25
CA VAL A 159 -11.45 19.95 -6.16
C VAL A 159 -10.14 20.14 -5.40
N ALA A 160 -10.21 20.21 -4.06
CA ALA A 160 -9.03 20.38 -3.21
C ALA A 160 -8.09 21.54 -3.64
N ALA A 161 -8.66 22.63 -4.18
CA ALA A 161 -7.92 23.77 -4.73
C ALA A 161 -6.96 23.44 -5.90
N LEU A 162 -7.17 22.33 -6.61
CA LEU A 162 -6.47 22.05 -7.86
C LEU A 162 -6.75 23.15 -8.89
N THR A 163 -5.69 23.63 -9.54
CA THR A 163 -5.76 24.72 -10.52
C THR A 163 -6.14 24.26 -11.92
N GLU A 164 -6.07 22.95 -12.18
CA GLU A 164 -6.40 22.31 -13.46
C GLU A 164 -6.84 20.86 -13.24
N ASP A 165 -7.43 20.26 -14.26
CA ASP A 165 -7.78 18.84 -14.27
C ASP A 165 -6.51 17.99 -14.13
N THR A 166 -6.44 17.15 -13.10
CA THR A 166 -5.21 16.46 -12.70
C THR A 166 -5.45 14.96 -12.51
N PRO A 167 -4.71 14.07 -13.20
CA PRO A 167 -4.79 12.62 -12.96
C PRO A 167 -4.40 12.27 -11.52
N LEU A 168 -5.17 11.39 -10.85
CA LEU A 168 -4.94 11.00 -9.46
C LEU A 168 -3.51 10.47 -9.23
N GLY A 169 -2.99 9.69 -10.17
CA GLY A 169 -1.64 9.12 -10.10
C GLY A 169 -0.51 10.14 -10.22
N SER A 170 -0.81 11.38 -10.60
CA SER A 170 0.17 12.47 -10.64
C SER A 170 0.23 13.30 -9.34
N ILE A 171 -0.66 13.03 -8.38
CA ILE A 171 -0.76 13.75 -7.12
C ILE A 171 0.02 12.97 -6.05
N ASP A 172 1.20 13.46 -5.68
CA ASP A 172 2.07 12.84 -4.65
C ASP A 172 1.93 13.48 -3.26
N ASN A 173 1.25 14.63 -3.17
CA ASN A 173 1.07 15.35 -1.93
C ASN A 173 -0.06 14.73 -1.08
N LEU A 174 0.32 14.17 0.08
CA LEU A 174 -0.62 13.51 1.00
C LEU A 174 -1.74 14.43 1.49
N GLN A 175 -1.47 15.72 1.71
CA GLN A 175 -2.50 16.67 2.14
C GLN A 175 -3.52 16.88 1.02
N THR A 176 -3.05 17.08 -0.22
CA THR A 176 -3.93 17.20 -1.38
C THR A 176 -4.78 15.94 -1.57
N LEU A 177 -4.19 14.74 -1.46
CA LEU A 177 -4.94 13.47 -1.54
C LEU A 177 -6.03 13.37 -0.44
N ASN A 178 -5.73 13.80 0.78
CA ASN A 178 -6.69 13.80 1.89
C ASN A 178 -7.82 14.82 1.69
N ASP A 179 -7.51 16.00 1.14
CA ASP A 179 -8.50 17.02 0.82
C ASP A 179 -9.43 16.55 -0.32
N ILE A 180 -8.89 15.84 -1.32
CA ILE A 180 -9.67 15.18 -2.38
C ILE A 180 -10.61 14.12 -1.79
N LEU A 181 -10.08 13.24 -0.93
CA LEU A 181 -10.90 12.22 -0.25
C LEU A 181 -12.05 12.87 0.53
N THR A 182 -11.75 13.89 1.32
CA THR A 182 -12.75 14.63 2.11
C THR A 182 -13.84 15.25 1.23
N TYR A 183 -13.45 15.83 0.09
CA TYR A 183 -14.38 16.40 -0.87
C TYR A 183 -15.36 15.33 -1.41
N TYR A 184 -14.85 14.18 -1.86
CA TYR A 184 -15.69 13.12 -2.40
C TYR A 184 -16.54 12.42 -1.34
N ASP A 185 -16.04 12.26 -0.11
CA ASP A 185 -16.85 11.74 1.01
C ASP A 185 -18.06 12.65 1.29
N TRP A 186 -17.87 13.98 1.24
CA TRP A 186 -18.96 14.93 1.38
C TRP A 186 -19.96 14.83 0.22
N GLN A 187 -19.48 14.73 -1.03
CA GLN A 187 -20.34 14.55 -2.21
C GLN A 187 -21.19 13.27 -2.11
N VAL A 188 -20.61 12.15 -1.67
CA VAL A 188 -21.32 10.90 -1.43
C VAL A 188 -22.39 11.07 -0.36
N ALA A 189 -22.07 11.71 0.76
CA ALA A 189 -23.02 11.96 1.84
C ALA A 189 -24.19 12.85 1.37
N GLU A 190 -23.89 13.92 0.62
CA GLU A 190 -24.91 14.81 0.05
C GLU A 190 -25.80 14.07 -0.95
N GLY A 191 -25.22 13.26 -1.82
CA GLY A 191 -25.95 12.42 -2.78
C GLY A 191 -26.89 11.43 -2.08
N ILE A 192 -26.43 10.75 -1.04
CA ILE A 192 -27.26 9.84 -0.22
C ILE A 192 -28.42 10.62 0.44
N ALA A 193 -28.16 11.81 0.97
CA ALA A 193 -29.19 12.64 1.59
C ALA A 193 -30.27 13.04 0.56
N LYS A 194 -29.87 13.48 -0.63
CA LYS A 194 -30.77 13.81 -1.75
C LYS A 194 -31.61 12.61 -2.16
N LEU A 195 -30.99 11.43 -2.35
CA LEU A 195 -31.70 10.20 -2.70
C LEU A 195 -32.74 9.79 -1.64
N LYS A 196 -32.42 9.92 -0.35
CA LYS A 196 -33.37 9.67 0.75
C LYS A 196 -34.54 10.65 0.72
N GLN A 197 -34.26 11.93 0.47
CA GLN A 197 -35.29 12.95 0.35
C GLN A 197 -36.23 12.66 -0.83
N ASP A 198 -35.68 12.34 -2.01
CA ASP A 198 -36.47 12.02 -3.21
C ASP A 198 -37.33 10.77 -3.01
N ALA A 199 -36.79 9.73 -2.37
CA ALA A 199 -37.55 8.54 -2.00
C ALA A 199 -38.71 8.87 -1.03
N SER A 200 -38.50 9.77 -0.07
CA SER A 200 -39.55 10.24 0.84
C SER A 200 -40.63 11.05 0.11
N ILE A 201 -40.26 11.92 -0.82
CA ILE A 201 -41.21 12.70 -1.62
C ILE A 201 -42.03 11.79 -2.55
N ASN A 202 -41.38 10.83 -3.23
CA ASN A 202 -42.05 9.92 -4.15
C ASN A 202 -42.96 8.90 -3.44
N SER A 203 -42.58 8.44 -2.25
CA SER A 203 -43.46 7.60 -1.41
C SER A 203 -44.69 8.38 -0.92
N LYS A 204 -44.57 9.67 -0.62
CA LYS A 204 -45.73 10.54 -0.33
C LYS A 204 -46.64 10.77 -1.54
N LYS A 205 -46.09 10.87 -2.76
CA LYS A 205 -46.90 10.99 -3.99
C LYS A 205 -47.69 9.73 -4.34
N HIS A 206 -47.25 8.55 -3.88
CA HIS A 206 -47.99 7.29 -3.98
C HIS A 206 -48.87 7.01 -2.74
N GLY A 207 -48.77 7.84 -1.70
CA GLY A 207 -49.28 7.61 -0.35
C GLY A 207 -50.56 8.36 0.02
N THR A 208 -51.36 8.80 -0.95
CA THR A 208 -52.79 9.12 -0.73
C THR A 208 -53.62 8.48 -1.83
N LYS A 209 -53.68 7.14 -1.86
CA LYS A 209 -54.91 6.49 -2.33
C LYS A 209 -55.97 6.80 -1.27
N GLN A 210 -56.67 7.91 -1.45
CA GLN A 210 -57.88 8.16 -0.68
C GLN A 210 -58.86 7.05 -1.08
N ASP A 211 -59.44 6.35 -0.11
CA ASP A 211 -60.39 5.29 -0.38
C ASP A 211 -61.61 5.89 -1.08
N CYS A 212 -61.67 5.75 -2.40
CA CYS A 212 -62.72 6.34 -3.23
C CYS A 212 -64.11 5.90 -2.80
N THR A 213 -64.24 4.76 -2.09
CA THR A 213 -65.55 4.27 -1.62
C THR A 213 -66.19 5.13 -0.53
N THR A 214 -65.42 6.04 0.08
CA THR A 214 -65.90 6.95 1.14
C THR A 214 -66.27 8.35 0.64
N LEU A 215 -66.10 8.63 -0.67
CA LEU A 215 -66.32 9.95 -1.25
C LEU A 215 -67.74 10.12 -1.81
N GLU A 216 -68.36 11.25 -1.49
CA GLU A 216 -69.63 11.67 -2.11
C GLU A 216 -69.41 12.25 -3.52
N LYS A 217 -70.48 12.33 -4.33
CA LYS A 217 -70.43 12.75 -5.75
C LYS A 217 -69.63 14.05 -6.02
N PRO A 218 -69.75 15.15 -5.24
CA PRO A 218 -69.01 16.38 -5.53
C PRO A 218 -67.49 16.27 -5.25
N ASP A 219 -67.09 15.33 -4.39
CA ASP A 219 -65.70 15.14 -3.97
C ASP A 219 -65.00 14.00 -4.74
N CYS A 220 -65.76 13.22 -5.51
CA CYS A 220 -65.26 12.18 -6.39
C CYS A 220 -64.60 12.77 -7.65
N LYS A 221 -63.31 13.12 -7.57
CA LYS A 221 -62.57 13.79 -8.64
C LYS A 221 -61.43 12.93 -9.22
N PRO A 222 -61.19 12.98 -10.54
CA PRO A 222 -60.09 12.26 -11.19
C PRO A 222 -58.71 12.63 -10.66
N ASP A 223 -58.51 13.87 -10.21
CA ASP A 223 -57.25 14.37 -9.64
C ASP A 223 -56.87 13.64 -8.34
N MET A 224 -57.85 12.99 -7.68
CA MET A 224 -57.66 12.17 -6.48
C MET A 224 -57.54 10.67 -6.82
N GLY A 225 -57.50 10.30 -8.11
CA GLY A 225 -57.46 8.90 -8.56
C GLY A 225 -58.82 8.18 -8.47
N CYS A 226 -59.92 8.92 -8.40
CA CYS A 226 -61.27 8.38 -8.25
C CYS A 226 -62.21 8.84 -9.38
N LYS A 227 -63.13 7.97 -9.82
CA LYS A 227 -64.14 8.25 -10.84
C LYS A 227 -65.53 7.88 -10.35
N TYR A 228 -66.49 8.79 -10.54
CA TYR A 228 -67.88 8.53 -10.20
C TYR A 228 -68.53 7.62 -11.25
N ASN A 229 -69.09 6.50 -10.79
CA ASN A 229 -69.78 5.57 -11.66
C ASN A 229 -71.30 5.83 -11.58
N GLU A 230 -71.86 6.44 -12.63
CA GLU A 230 -73.28 6.79 -12.71
C GLU A 230 -74.22 5.57 -12.62
N THR A 231 -73.77 4.38 -13.05
CA THR A 231 -74.56 3.14 -12.98
C THR A 231 -74.69 2.63 -11.55
N THR A 232 -73.60 2.68 -10.77
CA THR A 232 -73.57 2.18 -9.38
C THR A 232 -73.78 3.28 -8.33
N LYS A 233 -73.94 4.54 -8.77
CA LYS A 233 -74.06 5.75 -7.93
C LYS A 233 -72.98 5.88 -6.85
N ALA A 234 -71.78 5.37 -7.12
CA ALA A 234 -70.68 5.30 -6.17
C ALA A 234 -69.38 5.77 -6.81
N CYS A 235 -68.50 6.33 -5.98
CA CYS A 235 -67.15 6.69 -6.36
C CYS A 235 -66.23 5.46 -6.28
N LYS A 236 -65.44 5.21 -7.33
CA LYS A 236 -64.54 4.04 -7.44
C LYS A 236 -63.15 4.50 -7.86
N GLU A 237 -62.13 3.68 -7.60
CA GLU A 237 -60.79 3.96 -8.12
C GLU A 237 -60.83 4.07 -9.65
N ASP A 238 -60.26 5.15 -10.17
CA ASP A 238 -60.05 5.32 -11.59
C ASP A 238 -58.91 4.39 -12.00
N GLN A 239 -59.24 3.26 -12.60
CA GLN A 239 -58.24 2.37 -13.20
C GLN A 239 -57.63 3.10 -14.39
N LYS A 240 -56.61 3.92 -14.13
CA LYS A 240 -55.78 4.47 -15.19
C LYS A 240 -55.18 3.27 -15.93
N PRO A 241 -55.36 3.15 -17.26
CA PRO A 241 -54.81 2.02 -17.99
C PRO A 241 -53.30 1.98 -17.78
N ALA A 242 -52.81 0.82 -17.34
CA ALA A 242 -51.39 0.54 -17.31
C ALA A 242 -50.83 0.89 -18.70
N VAL A 243 -49.89 1.83 -18.75
CA VAL A 243 -49.15 2.14 -19.98
C VAL A 243 -48.70 0.81 -20.58
N ALA A 244 -49.19 0.55 -21.79
CA ALA A 244 -49.09 -0.73 -22.46
C ALA A 244 -47.65 -1.24 -22.49
N LYS A 245 -47.44 -2.41 -21.88
CA LYS A 245 -46.30 -3.28 -22.17
C LYS A 245 -46.60 -4.01 -23.48
N THR A 246 -45.99 -3.56 -24.58
CA THR A 246 -45.81 -4.34 -25.82
C THR A 246 -44.58 -3.70 -26.51
N ASN A 247 -43.45 -4.36 -26.78
CA ASN A 247 -43.18 -5.72 -27.22
C ASN A 247 -41.82 -6.24 -26.73
N GLN A 248 -41.69 -7.57 -26.63
CA GLN A 248 -40.46 -8.30 -26.37
C GLN A 248 -39.94 -8.92 -27.69
N LYS A 249 -38.61 -8.80 -27.93
CA LYS A 249 -37.71 -9.50 -28.89
C LYS A 249 -37.91 -9.20 -30.39
N THR A 250 -36.89 -8.84 -31.16
CA THR A 250 -35.68 -9.65 -31.46
C THR A 250 -34.61 -8.78 -32.16
N GLY A 251 -33.32 -8.94 -31.85
CA GLY A 251 -32.21 -8.43 -32.68
C GLY A 251 -30.94 -8.09 -31.90
N LYS A 252 -29.89 -8.92 -32.04
CA LYS A 252 -28.51 -8.67 -31.59
C LYS A 252 -28.00 -7.30 -32.04
N THR A 253 -27.18 -6.62 -31.22
CA THR A 253 -25.80 -6.19 -31.55
C THR A 253 -25.10 -5.76 -30.25
N ASP A 254 -23.89 -6.26 -30.04
CA ASP A 254 -22.93 -5.84 -29.02
C ASP A 254 -22.80 -4.33 -28.90
N ILE A 255 -22.88 -3.79 -27.69
CA ILE A 255 -22.21 -2.53 -27.34
C ILE A 255 -21.59 -2.68 -25.95
N SER A 256 -20.27 -2.83 -25.97
CA SER A 256 -19.36 -2.55 -24.86
C SER A 256 -19.67 -1.19 -24.26
N VAL A 257 -19.97 -1.15 -22.96
CA VAL A 257 -20.01 0.09 -22.20
C VAL A 257 -18.60 0.33 -21.67
N LYS A 258 -17.88 1.23 -22.34
CA LYS A 258 -16.76 1.97 -21.75
C LYS A 258 -17.35 2.96 -20.74
N CYS A 259 -16.90 2.91 -19.49
CA CYS A 259 -16.99 4.07 -18.62
C CYS A 259 -16.04 5.14 -19.19
N SER A 260 -16.58 6.35 -19.34
CA SER A 260 -15.82 7.55 -19.72
C SER A 260 -15.50 8.35 -18.48
#